data_AF-A0A3D3XSJ9-F1
#
_entry.id   AF-A0A3D3XSJ9-F1
#
_cell.length_a   1.000
_cell.length_b   1.000
_cell.length_c   1.000
_cell.angle_alpha   90.00
_cell.angle_beta   90.00
_cell.angle_gamma   90.00
#
_symmetry.space_group_name_H-M   'P 1'
#
loop_
_entity.id
_entity.type
_entity.pdbx_description
1 polymer ?
#
loop_
_entity_poly.entity_id
_entity_poly.type
_entity_poly.pdbx_seq_one_letter_code
_entity_poly.pdbx_strand_id
1 'polypeptide(L)'
;MKKVSLDTWIQLLGMVGLLGGLVFVGAELRQTQRIALAEQQQSRTEVFIDMLNTMSETDVSFHRFQRDGLYRGSEVTVENFLHQLWWIHENDYLQYSLNLMDNGVWQSKLRAIESLYNGNGEENVCPLAKQVWSIRRNIINPELVSLVEAMPSKC
;
A
#
# COMPACT_ATOMS: atom_id res chain seq x y z
N MET A 1 -38.38 -49.16 -22.28
CA MET A 1 -37.57 -48.01 -21.78
C MET A 1 -38.37 -46.73 -22.01
N LYS A 2 -38.63 -45.92 -20.97
CA LYS A 2 -39.34 -44.64 -21.13
C LYS A 2 -38.45 -43.66 -21.92
N LYS A 3 -38.95 -43.13 -23.04
CA LYS A 3 -38.25 -42.07 -23.79
C LYS A 3 -38.37 -40.78 -22.98
N VAL A 4 -37.24 -40.20 -22.61
CA VAL A 4 -37.18 -38.87 -21.99
C VAL A 4 -37.71 -37.85 -23.00
N SER A 5 -38.61 -36.96 -22.58
CA SER A 5 -39.21 -35.96 -23.48
C SER A 5 -38.16 -34.94 -23.92
N LEU A 6 -38.32 -34.40 -25.13
CA LEU A 6 -37.44 -33.38 -25.67
C LEU A 6 -37.43 -32.10 -24.81
N ASP A 7 -38.56 -31.82 -24.15
CA ASP A 7 -38.71 -30.73 -23.18
C ASP A 7 -37.77 -30.89 -21.96
N THR A 8 -37.67 -32.10 -21.39
CA THR A 8 -36.72 -32.39 -20.30
C THR A 8 -35.26 -32.20 -20.73
N TRP A 9 -34.93 -32.51 -21.99
CA TRP A 9 -33.59 -32.28 -22.54
C TRP A 9 -33.25 -30.79 -22.68
N ILE A 10 -34.20 -29.99 -23.19
CA ILE A 10 -34.03 -28.54 -23.32
C ILE A 10 -33.87 -27.91 -21.94
N GLN A 11 -34.70 -28.31 -20.96
CA GLN A 11 -34.61 -27.80 -19.60
C GLN A 11 -33.26 -28.14 -18.95
N LEU A 12 -32.78 -29.38 -19.12
CA LEU A 12 -31.50 -29.81 -18.58
C LEU A 12 -30.33 -29.04 -19.23
N LEU A 13 -30.37 -28.83 -20.55
CA LEU A 13 -29.38 -28.01 -21.26
C LEU A 13 -29.42 -26.55 -20.80
N GLY A 14 -30.61 -25.98 -20.57
CA GLY A 14 -30.76 -24.63 -20.04
C GLY A 14 -30.15 -24.48 -18.64
N MET A 15 -30.42 -25.44 -17.75
CA MET A 15 -29.84 -25.45 -16.40
C MET A 15 -28.31 -25.64 -16.43
N VAL A 16 -27.81 -26.53 -17.28
CA VAL A 16 -26.36 -26.73 -17.47
C VAL A 16 -25.72 -25.47 -18.07
N GLY A 17 -26.40 -24.78 -18.98
CA GLY A 17 -25.95 -23.50 -19.54
C GLY A 17 -25.84 -22.41 -18.47
N LEU A 18 -26.83 -22.27 -17.59
CA LEU A 18 -26.79 -21.34 -16.47
C LEU A 18 -25.64 -21.66 -15.49
N LEU A 19 -25.48 -22.93 -15.13
CA LEU A 19 -24.38 -23.37 -14.26
C LEU A 19 -23.02 -23.15 -14.92
N GLY A 20 -22.89 -23.47 -16.21
CA GLY A 20 -21.68 -23.21 -16.99
C GLY A 20 -21.33 -21.72 -17.04
N GLY A 21 -22.33 -20.85 -17.24
CA GLY A 21 -22.17 -19.40 -17.20
C GLY A 21 -21.67 -18.91 -15.84
N LEU A 22 -22.23 -19.40 -14.73
CA LEU A 22 -21.80 -19.03 -13.39
C LEU A 22 -20.35 -19.46 -13.09
N VAL A 23 -19.95 -20.67 -13.53
CA VAL A 23 -18.57 -21.15 -13.38
C VAL A 23 -17.62 -20.28 -14.20
N PHE A 24 -17.98 -19.92 -15.43
CA PHE A 24 -17.19 -19.03 -16.28
C PHE A 24 -17.00 -17.65 -15.66
N VAL A 25 -18.08 -17.02 -15.18
CA VAL A 25 -18.01 -15.72 -14.48
C VAL A 25 -17.14 -15.82 -13.22
N GLY A 26 -17.28 -16.89 -12.43
CA GLY A 26 -16.44 -17.11 -11.25
C GLY A 26 -14.94 -17.23 -11.60
N ALA A 27 -14.62 -17.88 -12.72
CA ALA A 27 -13.24 -17.96 -13.22
C ALA A 27 -12.71 -16.60 -13.68
N GLU A 28 -13.52 -15.82 -14.41
CA GLU A 28 -13.17 -14.48 -14.88
C GLU A 28 -12.94 -13.51 -13.72
N LEU A 29 -13.83 -13.49 -12.72
CA LEU A 29 -13.67 -12.68 -11.51
C LEU A 29 -12.35 -12.98 -10.77
N ARG A 30 -11.99 -14.26 -10.65
CA ARG A 30 -10.72 -14.66 -10.03
C ARG A 30 -9.51 -14.20 -10.83
N GLN A 31 -9.59 -14.25 -12.16
CA GLN A 31 -8.54 -13.76 -13.04
C GLN A 31 -8.40 -12.24 -12.93
N THR A 32 -9.51 -11.50 -12.99
CA THR A 32 -9.54 -10.04 -12.83
C THR A 32 -8.96 -9.61 -11.49
N GLN A 33 -9.32 -10.30 -10.39
CA GLN A 33 -8.74 -10.03 -9.07
C GLN A 33 -7.21 -10.21 -9.06
N ARG A 34 -6.68 -11.26 -9.70
CA ARG A 34 -5.24 -11.51 -9.79
C ARG A 34 -4.52 -10.42 -10.58
N ILE A 35 -5.11 -9.97 -11.68
CA ILE A 35 -4.57 -8.88 -12.50
C ILE A 35 -4.56 -7.58 -11.68
N ALA A 36 -5.67 -7.23 -11.03
CA ALA A 36 -5.77 -6.03 -10.22
C ALA A 36 -4.75 -6.00 -9.08
N LEU A 37 -4.50 -7.14 -8.41
CA LEU A 37 -3.46 -7.25 -7.38
C LEU A 37 -2.05 -7.04 -7.96
N ALA A 38 -1.77 -7.59 -9.14
CA ALA A 38 -0.48 -7.40 -9.81
C ALA A 38 -0.29 -5.94 -10.24
N GLU A 39 -1.32 -5.31 -10.82
CA GLU A 39 -1.32 -3.89 -11.20
C GLU A 39 -1.14 -2.98 -9.98
N GLN A 40 -1.79 -3.28 -8.86
CA GLN A 40 -1.61 -2.55 -7.60
C GLN A 40 -0.16 -2.63 -7.10
N GLN A 41 0.46 -3.82 -7.18
CA GLN A 41 1.85 -4.01 -6.79
C GLN A 41 2.82 -3.30 -7.76
N GLN A 42 2.52 -3.33 -9.06
CA GLN A 42 3.29 -2.61 -10.08
C GLN A 42 3.21 -1.09 -9.85
N SER A 43 2.01 -0.54 -9.68
CA SER A 43 1.80 0.89 -9.44
C SER A 43 2.54 1.38 -8.19
N ARG A 44 2.54 0.60 -7.10
CA ARG A 44 3.34 0.90 -5.91
C ARG A 44 4.84 0.91 -6.21
N THR A 45 5.32 -0.07 -6.96
CA THR A 45 6.73 -0.16 -7.36
C THR A 45 7.14 1.04 -8.22
N GLU A 46 6.27 1.45 -9.15
CA GLU A 46 6.48 2.63 -10.00
C GLU A 46 6.58 3.92 -9.18
N VAL A 47 5.71 4.12 -8.18
CA VAL A 47 5.80 5.27 -7.26
C VAL A 47 7.13 5.29 -6.50
N PHE A 48 7.61 4.14 -6.01
CA PHE A 48 8.91 4.07 -5.34
C PHE A 48 10.07 4.36 -6.30
N ILE A 49 10.02 3.85 -7.53
CA ILE A 49 11.04 4.12 -8.56
C ILE A 49 11.06 5.60 -8.93
N ASP A 50 9.89 6.24 -9.11
CA ASP A 50 9.78 7.66 -9.41
C ASP A 50 10.34 8.53 -8.27
N MET A 51 10.04 8.16 -7.03
CA MET A 51 10.61 8.80 -5.85
C MET A 51 12.15 8.68 -5.83
N LEU A 52 12.70 7.51 -6.20
CA LEU A 52 14.16 7.31 -6.32
C LEU A 52 14.79 8.10 -7.48
N ASN A 53 14.08 8.24 -8.60
CA ASN A 53 14.53 9.04 -9.73
C ASN A 53 14.59 10.52 -9.33
N THR A 54 13.57 11.05 -8.65
CA THR A 54 13.57 12.41 -8.11
C THR A 54 14.76 12.66 -7.18
N MET A 55 15.10 11.69 -6.33
CA MET A 55 16.30 11.80 -5.49
C MET A 55 17.57 11.87 -6.37
N SER A 56 17.68 10.99 -7.36
CA SER A 56 18.82 10.95 -8.28
C SER A 56 18.98 12.26 -9.09
N GLU A 57 17.88 12.85 -9.55
CA GLU A 57 17.85 14.12 -10.29
C GLU A 57 18.31 15.32 -9.44
N THR A 58 18.16 15.23 -8.11
CA THR A 58 18.58 16.26 -7.15
C THR A 58 19.96 15.98 -6.53
N ASP A 59 20.72 15.02 -7.07
CA ASP A 59 21.99 14.53 -6.50
C ASP A 59 21.85 14.00 -5.06
N VAL A 60 20.65 13.55 -4.71
CA VAL A 60 20.34 12.93 -3.44
C VAL A 60 20.36 11.41 -3.58
N SER A 61 21.18 10.74 -2.78
CA SER A 61 21.27 9.29 -2.77
C SER A 61 20.35 8.71 -1.70
N PHE A 62 19.38 7.91 -2.12
CA PHE A 62 18.53 7.15 -1.19
C PHE A 62 19.36 6.25 -0.27
N HIS A 63 20.40 5.59 -0.81
CA HIS A 63 21.26 4.74 0.01
C HIS A 63 22.02 5.54 1.07
N ARG A 64 22.56 6.71 0.73
CA ARG A 64 23.24 7.59 1.69
C ARG A 64 22.25 8.10 2.74
N PHE A 65 21.06 8.52 2.32
CA PHE A 65 20.00 8.93 3.24
C PHE A 65 19.63 7.82 4.24
N GLN A 66 19.49 6.58 3.78
CA GLN A 66 19.15 5.44 4.66
C GLN A 66 20.27 5.05 5.63
N ARG A 67 21.51 5.45 5.37
CA ARG A 67 22.69 5.09 6.18
C ARG A 67 23.16 6.21 7.09
N ASP A 68 23.08 7.46 6.62
CA ASP A 68 23.69 8.63 7.27
C ASP A 68 22.63 9.71 7.61
N GLY A 69 21.37 9.50 7.24
CA GLY A 69 20.30 10.47 7.41
C GLY A 69 20.47 11.72 6.54
N LEU A 70 20.23 12.89 7.12
CA LEU A 70 20.33 14.17 6.41
C LEU A 70 21.78 14.59 6.18
N TYR A 71 22.06 15.04 4.97
CA TYR A 71 23.33 15.68 4.60
C TYR A 71 23.10 16.96 3.80
N ARG A 72 24.15 17.79 3.70
CA ARG A 72 24.07 19.11 3.06
C ARG A 72 23.50 19.02 1.65
N GLY A 73 22.42 19.76 1.41
CA GLY A 73 21.75 19.83 0.10
C GLY A 73 20.67 18.77 -0.11
N SER A 74 20.46 17.86 0.84
CA SER A 74 19.41 16.81 0.75
C SER A 74 18.09 17.21 1.40
N GLU A 75 18.05 18.31 2.15
CA GLU A 75 16.98 18.64 3.08
C GLU A 75 15.62 18.73 2.39
N VAL A 76 15.53 19.46 1.28
CA VAL A 76 14.27 19.66 0.52
C VAL A 76 13.80 18.35 -0.11
N THR A 77 14.70 17.59 -0.73
CA THR A 77 14.35 16.32 -1.36
C THR A 77 13.89 15.31 -0.33
N VAL A 78 14.59 15.20 0.80
CA VAL A 78 14.21 14.30 1.89
C VAL A 78 12.90 14.75 2.53
N GLU A 79 12.67 16.04 2.74
CA GLU A 79 11.38 16.55 3.25
C GLU A 79 10.20 16.09 2.37
N ASN A 80 10.31 16.29 1.05
CA ASN A 80 9.31 15.83 0.10
C ASN A 80 9.16 14.30 0.08
N PHE A 81 10.26 13.58 0.24
CA PHE A 81 10.27 12.12 0.35
C PHE A 81 9.49 11.63 1.59
N LEU A 82 9.71 12.26 2.76
CA LEU A 82 8.96 11.92 3.99
C LEU A 82 7.47 12.21 3.84
N HIS A 83 7.08 13.30 3.18
CA HIS A 83 5.68 13.58 2.84
C HIS A 83 5.05 12.49 1.97
N GLN A 84 5.79 12.01 0.96
CA GLN A 84 5.33 10.93 0.08
C GLN A 84 5.11 9.62 0.82
N LEU A 85 6.04 9.26 1.72
CA LEU A 85 5.89 8.06 2.55
C LEU A 85 4.65 8.11 3.44
N TRP A 86 4.27 9.27 3.98
CA TRP A 86 3.03 9.39 4.76
C TRP A 86 1.76 9.12 3.94
N TRP A 87 1.69 9.53 2.66
CA TRP A 87 0.57 9.15 1.79
C TRP A 87 0.52 7.63 1.55
N ILE A 88 1.69 7.01 1.34
CA ILE A 88 1.78 5.56 1.14
C ILE A 88 1.32 4.81 2.40
N HIS A 89 1.75 5.26 3.58
CA HIS A 89 1.39 4.63 4.85
C HIS A 89 -0.07 4.84 5.24
N GLU A 90 -0.66 5.98 4.86
CA GLU A 90 -2.11 6.18 4.99
C GLU A 90 -2.89 5.20 4.12
N ASN A 91 -2.43 4.95 2.88
CA ASN A 91 -3.04 3.94 2.02
C ASN A 91 -2.83 2.51 2.56
N ASP A 92 -1.67 2.21 3.14
CA ASP A 92 -1.41 0.94 3.81
C ASP A 92 -2.36 0.73 5.00
N TYR A 93 -2.58 1.76 5.83
CA TYR A 93 -3.53 1.71 6.95
C TYR A 93 -4.96 1.46 6.46
N LEU A 94 -5.39 2.14 5.41
CA LEU A 94 -6.72 1.95 4.83
C LEU A 94 -6.93 0.50 4.35
N GLN A 95 -5.94 -0.10 3.69
CA GLN A 95 -6.05 -1.49 3.27
C GLN A 95 -6.12 -2.45 4.45
N TYR A 96 -5.38 -2.17 5.52
CA TYR A 96 -5.47 -2.95 6.75
C TYR A 96 -6.84 -2.81 7.41
N SER A 97 -7.39 -1.61 7.56
CA SER A 97 -8.70 -1.38 8.18
C SER A 97 -9.86 -2.00 7.40
N LEU A 98 -9.69 -2.15 6.07
CA LEU A 98 -10.65 -2.85 5.20
C LEU A 98 -10.44 -4.38 5.17
N ASN A 99 -9.56 -4.94 5.99
CA ASN A 99 -9.19 -6.37 6.01
C ASN A 99 -8.64 -6.89 4.65
N LEU A 100 -8.03 -6.00 3.87
CA LEU A 100 -7.39 -6.33 2.59
C LEU A 100 -5.88 -6.59 2.74
N MET A 101 -5.34 -6.43 3.95
CA MET A 101 -3.94 -6.67 4.27
C MET A 101 -3.81 -7.72 5.36
N ASP A 102 -2.91 -8.69 5.14
CA ASP A 102 -2.55 -9.67 6.16
C ASP A 102 -1.93 -8.99 7.39
N ASN A 103 -2.25 -9.48 8.58
CA ASN A 103 -1.77 -8.88 9.82
C ASN A 103 -0.23 -8.90 9.92
N GLY A 104 0.45 -9.95 9.46
CA GLY A 104 1.91 -10.01 9.46
C GLY A 104 2.55 -8.96 8.54
N VAL A 105 1.91 -8.71 7.39
CA VAL A 105 2.30 -7.62 6.48
C VAL A 105 2.07 -6.27 7.17
N TRP A 106 0.92 -6.08 7.80
CA TRP A 106 0.60 -4.87 8.54
C TRP A 106 1.61 -4.58 9.66
N GLN A 107 1.96 -5.57 10.48
CA GLN A 107 2.98 -5.40 11.53
C GLN A 107 4.34 -4.96 10.96
N SER A 108 4.67 -5.41 9.75
CA SER A 108 5.90 -5.00 9.07
C SER A 108 5.83 -3.54 8.58
N LYS A 109 4.67 -3.13 8.05
CA LYS A 109 4.39 -1.74 7.68
C LYS A 109 4.36 -0.82 8.90
N LEU A 110 3.82 -1.28 10.02
CA LEU A 110 3.75 -0.53 11.27
C LEU A 110 5.15 -0.22 11.82
N ARG A 111 6.10 -1.16 11.72
CA ARG A 111 7.51 -0.90 12.04
C ARG A 111 8.14 0.17 11.13
N ALA A 112 7.79 0.18 9.84
CA ALA A 112 8.25 1.22 8.92
C ALA A 112 7.66 2.59 9.28
N ILE A 113 6.38 2.63 9.68
CA ILE A 113 5.72 3.85 10.17
C ILE A 113 6.39 4.35 11.46
N GLU A 114 6.67 3.47 12.42
CA GLU A 114 7.40 3.82 13.66
C GLU A 114 8.78 4.39 13.33
N SER A 115 9.50 3.76 12.39
CA SER A 115 10.79 4.22 11.91
C SER A 115 10.68 5.62 11.31
N LEU A 116 9.72 5.84 10.40
CA LEU A 116 9.49 7.12 9.75
C LEU A 116 9.16 8.24 10.75
N TYR A 117 8.28 7.94 11.71
CA TYR A 117 7.90 8.87 12.78
C TYR A 117 9.09 9.26 13.69
N ASN A 118 10.11 8.41 13.73
CA ASN A 118 11.32 8.55 14.52
C ASN A 118 12.58 8.81 13.66
N GLY A 119 12.43 9.51 12.53
CA GLY A 119 13.58 9.94 11.72
C GLY A 119 14.32 8.80 11.01
N ASN A 120 13.63 7.71 10.69
CA ASN A 120 14.22 6.47 10.14
C ASN A 120 15.36 5.87 10.99
N GLY A 121 15.39 6.16 12.29
CA GLY A 121 16.46 5.73 13.19
C GLY A 121 17.69 6.66 13.22
N GLU A 122 17.68 7.73 12.42
CA GLU A 122 18.78 8.70 12.33
C GLU A 122 18.45 9.98 13.12
N GLU A 123 19.31 10.31 14.10
CA GLU A 123 19.10 11.44 15.01
C GLU A 123 18.99 12.78 14.28
N ASN A 124 19.74 12.96 13.19
CA ASN A 124 19.71 14.19 12.40
C ASN A 124 18.44 14.35 11.53
N VAL A 125 17.67 13.27 11.30
CA VAL A 125 16.39 13.31 10.55
C VAL A 125 15.21 13.57 11.49
N CYS A 126 15.34 13.20 12.76
CA CYS A 126 14.27 13.31 13.76
C CYS A 126 13.53 14.67 13.77
N PRO A 127 14.21 15.83 13.80
CA PRO A 127 13.53 17.13 13.79
C PRO A 127 12.67 17.33 12.54
N LEU A 128 13.18 16.96 11.36
CA LEU A 128 12.46 17.06 10.10
C LEU A 128 11.27 16.10 10.07
N ALA A 129 11.43 14.87 10.55
CA ALA A 129 10.34 13.91 10.64
C ALA A 129 9.18 14.41 11.52
N LYS A 130 9.48 15.03 12.67
CA LYS A 130 8.46 15.64 13.54
C LYS A 130 7.81 16.86 12.91
N GLN A 131 8.56 17.69 12.20
CA GLN A 131 8.02 18.82 11.46
C GLN A 131 7.03 18.34 10.38
N VAL A 132 7.43 17.38 9.55
CA VAL A 132 6.57 16.76 8.54
C VAL A 132 5.32 16.17 9.20
N TRP A 133 5.47 15.41 10.29
CA TRP A 133 4.33 14.83 11.02
C TRP A 133 3.37 15.91 11.54
N SER A 134 3.87 17.01 12.09
CA SER A 134 3.05 18.10 12.62
C SER A 134 2.08 18.68 11.60
N ILE A 135 2.46 18.65 10.31
CA ILE A 135 1.62 19.08 9.19
C ILE A 135 0.67 17.94 8.81
N ARG A 136 1.20 16.73 8.62
CA ARG A 136 0.46 15.56 8.13
C ARG A 136 -0.66 15.11 9.06
N ARG A 137 -0.46 15.15 10.37
CA ARG A 137 -1.45 14.69 11.35
C ARG A 137 -2.78 15.43 11.29
N ASN A 138 -2.81 16.63 10.70
CA ASN A 138 -4.05 17.41 10.58
C ASN A 138 -4.88 17.04 9.35
N ILE A 139 -4.33 16.24 8.43
CA ILE A 139 -4.98 15.92 7.14
C ILE A 139 -5.18 14.42 6.91
N ILE A 140 -4.42 13.56 7.57
CA ILE A 140 -4.56 12.11 7.42
C ILE A 140 -5.62 11.53 8.36
N ASN A 141 -6.01 10.28 8.12
CA ASN A 141 -6.97 9.55 8.93
C ASN A 141 -6.71 9.67 10.46
N PRO A 142 -7.70 10.13 11.28
CA PRO A 142 -7.52 10.33 12.72
C PRO A 142 -7.16 9.08 13.54
N GLU A 143 -7.59 7.90 13.10
CA GLU A 143 -7.24 6.64 13.75
C GLU A 143 -5.77 6.30 13.53
N LEU A 144 -5.25 6.55 12.32
CA LEU A 144 -3.82 6.43 12.03
C LEU A 144 -3.00 7.43 12.85
N VAL A 145 -3.49 8.66 13.00
CA VAL A 145 -2.85 9.65 13.89
C VAL A 145 -2.76 9.13 15.31
N SER A 146 -3.87 8.64 15.85
CA SER A 146 -3.91 8.08 17.20
C SER A 146 -2.96 6.89 17.36
N LEU A 147 -2.85 6.04 16.34
CA LEU A 147 -1.94 4.91 16.31
C LEU A 147 -0.47 5.36 16.32
N VAL A 148 -0.11 6.35 15.49
CA VAL A 148 1.26 6.87 15.40
C VAL A 148 1.67 7.61 16.67
N GLU A 149 0.79 8.45 17.22
CA GLU A 149 1.08 9.22 18.44
C GLU A 149 1.12 8.34 19.70
N ALA A 150 0.57 7.13 19.65
CA ALA A 150 0.74 6.12 20.70
C ALA A 150 2.10 5.39 20.64
N MET A 151 2.86 5.54 19.55
CA MET A 151 4.17 4.91 19.42
C MET A 151 5.21 5.62 20.29
N PRO A 152 6.24 4.90 20.78
CA PRO A 152 7.34 5.54 21.49
C PRO A 152 8.07 6.51 20.56
N SER A 153 8.19 7.77 21.00
CA SER A 153 9.05 8.74 20.34
C SER A 153 10.50 8.51 20.78
N LYS A 154 11.38 8.27 19.81
CA LYS A 154 12.85 8.16 19.99
C LYS A 154 13.58 9.44 19.56
N CYS A 155 12.82 10.36 18.96
CA CYS A 155 13.07 11.79 19.02
C CYS A 155 12.44 12.33 20.33
#